data_AF-A0A957GE56-F1
#
_entry.id   AF-A0A957GE56-F1
#
_cell.length_a   1.000
_cell.length_b   1.000
_cell.length_c   1.000
_cell.angle_alpha   90.00
_cell.angle_beta   90.00
_cell.angle_gamma   90.00
#
_symmetry.space_group_name_H-M   'P 1'
#
loop_
_entity.id
_entity.type
_entity.pdbx_description
1 polymer ?
#
loop_
_entity_poly.entity_id
_entity_poly.type
_entity_poly.pdbx_seq_one_letter_code
_entity_poly.pdbx_strand_id
1 'polypeptide(L)' 'MELDRNTLRAAIHKQYREEHEALGEAGTLALLEKARQWDLSGTLSAGGVIVFPHAGVAECGHQIATAVHACLDSGADRVL' A
#
# COMPACT_ATOMS: atom_id res chain seq x y z
N MET A 1 -25.57 -3.77 20.89
CA MET A 1 -25.73 -2.66 19.92
C MET A 1 -25.63 -3.30 18.55
N GLU A 2 -26.72 -3.30 17.80
CA GLU A 2 -26.72 -3.90 16.46
C GLU A 2 -25.95 -2.97 15.51
N LEU A 3 -24.94 -3.51 14.85
CA LEU A 3 -24.05 -2.73 13.99
C LEU A 3 -24.78 -2.42 12.68
N ASP A 4 -25.10 -1.15 12.41
CA ASP A 4 -25.57 -0.75 11.09
C ASP A 4 -24.40 -0.82 10.09
N ARG A 5 -24.42 -1.89 9.28
CA ARG A 5 -23.39 -2.15 8.26
C ARG A 5 -23.34 -1.07 7.20
N ASN A 6 -24.46 -0.40 6.88
CA ASN A 6 -24.50 0.66 5.89
C ASN A 6 -23.84 1.93 6.41
N THR A 7 -24.14 2.30 7.66
CA THR A 7 -23.46 3.43 8.32
C THR A 7 -21.97 3.18 8.44
N LEU A 8 -21.56 1.99 8.88
CA LEU A 8 -20.14 1.64 9.00
C LEU A 8 -19.42 1.72 7.64
N ARG A 9 -20.02 1.18 6.58
CA ARG A 9 -19.46 1.26 5.22
C ARG A 9 -19.29 2.71 4.76
N ALA A 10 -20.29 3.55 4.99
CA ALA A 10 -20.22 4.97 4.63
C ALA A 10 -19.11 5.70 5.40
N ALA A 11 -18.93 5.39 6.68
CA ALA A 11 -17.86 5.94 7.51
C ALA A 11 -16.47 5.52 7.02
N ILE A 12 -16.27 4.23 6.73
CA ILE A 12 -14.99 3.71 6.18
C ILE A 12 -14.66 4.38 4.85
N HIS A 13 -15.62 4.48 3.93
CA HIS A 13 -15.37 5.14 2.65
C HIS A 13 -15.05 6.63 2.81
N LYS A 14 -15.69 7.31 3.77
CA LYS A 14 -15.41 8.71 4.06
C LYS A 14 -13.99 8.86 4.58
N GLN A 15 -13.61 8.10 5.60
CA GLN A 15 -12.27 8.10 6.17
C GLN A 15 -11.20 7.82 5.11
N TYR A 16 -11.41 6.79 4.29
CA TYR A 16 -10.47 6.44 3.22
C TYR A 16 -10.25 7.58 2.21
N ARG A 17 -11.31 8.31 1.84
CA ARG A 17 -11.18 9.49 0.96
C ARG A 17 -10.42 10.62 1.65
N GLU A 18 -10.77 10.94 2.89
CA GLU A 18 -10.10 11.99 3.66
C GLU A 18 -8.60 11.70 3.84
N GLU A 19 -8.24 10.43 4.07
CA GLU A 19 -6.83 10.02 4.16
C GLU A 19 -6.08 10.15 2.82
N HIS A 20 -6.71 9.81 1.69
CA HIS A 20 -6.15 10.03 0.36
C HIS A 20 -5.97 11.51 0.04
N GLU A 21 -6.98 12.33 0.34
CA GLU A 21 -6.93 13.79 0.16
C GLU A 21 -5.83 14.42 1.02
N ALA A 22 -5.69 13.97 2.28
CA ALA A 22 -4.66 14.46 3.19
C ALA A 22 -3.25 14.04 2.78
N LEU A 23 -3.08 12.82 2.26
CA LEU A 23 -1.78 12.35 1.77
C LEU A 23 -1.36 13.12 0.50
N GLY A 24 -2.30 13.27 -0.44
CA GLY A 24 -2.09 13.95 -1.71
C GLY A 24 -0.97 13.34 -2.55
N GLU A 25 -0.71 13.96 -3.70
CA GLU A 25 0.32 13.51 -4.63
C GLU A 25 1.73 13.62 -4.04
N ALA A 26 2.04 14.76 -3.41
CA ALA A 26 3.35 14.99 -2.82
C ALA A 26 3.68 13.98 -1.71
N GLY A 27 2.72 13.68 -0.83
CA GLY A 27 2.89 12.66 0.21
C GLY A 27 3.04 11.26 -0.39
N THR A 28 2.29 10.95 -1.45
CA THR A 28 2.40 9.68 -2.18
C THR A 28 3.80 9.50 -2.77
N LEU A 29 4.34 10.52 -3.45
CA LEU A 29 5.70 10.47 -4.00
C LEU A 29 6.77 10.38 -2.90
N ALA A 30 6.57 11.06 -1.77
CA ALA A 30 7.48 10.96 -0.63
C ALA A 30 7.49 9.54 -0.02
N LEU A 31 6.33 8.87 0.06
CA LEU A 31 6.25 7.47 0.48
C LEU A 31 6.93 6.54 -0.53
N LEU A 32 6.79 6.81 -1.83
CA LEU A 32 7.49 6.06 -2.89
C LEU A 32 9.01 6.15 -2.73
N GLU A 33 9.56 7.35 -2.52
CA GLU A 33 10.99 7.50 -2.32
C GLU A 33 11.48 6.89 -1.00
N LYS A 34 10.72 7.09 0.08
CA LYS A 34 11.04 6.49 1.38
C LYS A 34 11.07 4.96 1.30
N ALA A 35 10.24 4.36 0.46
CA ALA A 35 10.13 2.90 0.33
C ALA A 35 11.38 2.22 -0.24
N ARG A 36 12.27 2.97 -0.92
CA ARG A 36 13.54 2.43 -1.44
C ARG A 36 14.46 1.86 -0.36
N GLN A 37 14.24 2.20 0.91
CA GLN A 37 15.02 1.65 2.02
C GLN A 37 14.78 0.15 2.26
N TRP A 38 13.72 -0.42 1.68
CA TRP A 38 13.40 -1.84 1.76
C TRP A 38 13.56 -2.50 0.38
N ASP A 39 14.51 -3.42 0.28
CA ASP A 39 14.69 -4.24 -0.92
C ASP A 39 14.08 -5.63 -0.68
N LEU A 40 12.94 -5.88 -1.34
CA LEU A 40 12.27 -7.19 -1.34
C LEU A 40 12.31 -7.85 -2.73
N SER A 41 13.05 -7.29 -3.68
CA SER A 41 13.14 -7.78 -5.07
C SER A 41 13.54 -9.27 -5.13
N GLY A 42 14.48 -9.67 -4.27
CA GLY A 42 14.94 -11.06 -4.12
C GLY A 42 13.86 -12.05 -3.70
N THR A 43 12.81 -11.60 -3.00
CA THR A 43 11.67 -12.45 -2.65
C THR A 43 10.88 -12.82 -3.88
N LEU A 44 10.60 -11.83 -4.73
CA LEU A 44 9.82 -12.04 -5.96
C LEU A 44 10.64 -12.78 -7.03
N SER A 45 11.93 -12.49 -7.15
CA SER A 45 12.81 -13.19 -8.11
C SER A 45 12.94 -14.69 -7.81
N ALA A 46 12.80 -15.08 -6.54
CA ALA A 46 12.75 -16.47 -6.11
C ALA A 46 11.36 -17.13 -6.24
N GLY A 47 10.36 -16.43 -6.80
CA GLY A 47 8.98 -16.91 -6.90
C GLY A 47 8.17 -16.83 -5.60
N GLY A 48 8.61 -15.99 -4.66
CA GLY A 48 7.94 -15.76 -3.38
C GLY A 48 6.77 -14.77 -3.47
N VAL A 49 6.23 -14.40 -2.31
CA VAL A 49 5.07 -13.53 -2.17
C VAL A 49 5.35 -12.43 -1.14
N ILE A 50 4.93 -11.20 -1.44
CA ILE A 50 4.95 -10.07 -0.51
C ILE A 50 3.53 -9.87 0.01
N VAL A 51 3.37 -9.89 1.34
CA VAL A 51 2.08 -9.67 2.01
C VAL A 51 2.24 -8.57 3.05
N PHE A 52 1.32 -7.62 3.05
CA PHE A 52 1.27 -6.56 4.06
C PHE A 52 -0.19 -6.30 4.47
N PRO A 53 -0.44 -5.96 5.75
CA PRO A 53 -1.78 -5.65 6.22
C PRO A 53 -2.28 -4.34 5.59
N HIS A 54 -3.57 -4.29 5.26
CA HIS A 54 -4.23 -3.03 4.91
C HIS A 54 -4.87 -2.44 6.16
N ALA A 55 -4.39 -1.26 6.58
CA ALA A 55 -4.85 -0.49 7.72
C ALA A 55 -5.32 0.90 7.24
N GLY A 56 -4.48 1.94 7.34
CA GLY A 56 -4.74 3.28 6.81
C GLY A 56 -3.92 3.61 5.56
N VAL A 57 -4.33 4.60 4.77
CA VAL A 57 -3.70 4.96 3.49
C VAL A 57 -2.23 5.38 3.69
N ALA A 58 -1.97 6.29 4.63
CA ALA A 58 -0.62 6.79 4.89
C ALA A 58 0.29 5.72 5.51
N GLU A 59 -0.26 4.89 6.40
CA GLU A 59 0.48 3.81 7.04
C GLU A 59 0.79 2.68 6.08
N CYS A 60 -0.13 2.30 5.20
CA CYS A 60 0.12 1.24 4.21
C CYS A 60 0.85 1.75 2.97
N GLY A 61 0.85 3.05 2.69
CA GLY A 61 1.41 3.59 1.46
C GLY A 61 2.89 3.26 1.27
N HIS A 62 3.69 3.22 2.34
CA HIS A 62 5.09 2.79 2.25
C HIS A 62 5.25 1.28 1.98
N GLN A 63 4.33 0.45 2.47
CA GLN A 63 4.32 -1.00 2.22
C GLN A 63 3.95 -1.30 0.78
N ILE A 64 2.92 -0.61 0.26
CA ILE A 64 2.53 -0.66 -1.15
C ILE A 64 3.71 -0.21 -2.02
N ALA A 65 4.32 0.94 -1.70
CA ALA A 65 5.47 1.45 -2.44
C ALA A 65 6.68 0.51 -2.40
N THR A 66 6.89 -0.20 -1.28
CA THR A 66 7.95 -1.22 -1.17
C THR A 66 7.66 -2.38 -2.10
N ALA A 67 6.41 -2.86 -2.15
CA ALA A 67 6.00 -3.90 -3.08
C ALA A 67 6.15 -3.44 -4.54
N VAL A 68 5.83 -2.18 -4.86
CA VAL A 68 6.04 -1.60 -6.21
C VAL A 68 7.51 -1.64 -6.60
N HIS A 69 8.42 -1.16 -5.77
CA HIS A 69 9.86 -1.23 -6.06
C HIS A 69 10.32 -2.68 -6.21
N ALA A 70 9.90 -3.57 -5.30
CA ALA A 70 10.22 -4.98 -5.41
C ALA A 70 9.76 -5.59 -6.75
N CYS A 71 8.54 -5.27 -7.21
CA CYS A 71 8.05 -5.73 -8.51
C CYS A 71 8.94 -5.23 -9.66
N LEU A 72 9.27 -3.93 -9.67
CA LEU A 72 10.09 -3.30 -10.71
C LEU A 72 11.52 -3.86 -10.74
N ASP A 73 12.10 -4.12 -9.57
CA ASP A 73 13.52 -4.47 -9.42
C ASP A 73 13.77 -5.98 -9.40
N SER A 74 12.72 -6.81 -9.25
CA SER A 74 12.84 -8.28 -9.15
C SER A 74 13.42 -8.97 -10.39
N GLY A 75 13.32 -8.33 -11.56
CA GLY A 75 13.62 -8.97 -12.85
C GLY A 75 12.64 -10.10 -13.23
N ALA A 76 11.54 -10.28 -12.49
CA ALA A 76 10.50 -11.22 -12.87
C ALA A 76 9.77 -10.72 -14.12
N ASP A 77 9.52 -11.61 -15.09
CA ASP A 77 8.74 -11.28 -16.29
C ASP A 77 7.30 -10.85 -15.93
N ARG A 78 6.77 -11.40 -14.82
CA ARG A 78 5.44 -11.08 -14.31
C ARG A 78 5.35 -11.24 -12.79
N VAL A 79 4.63 -10.31 -12.16
CA VAL A 79 4.12 -10.40 -10.79
C VAL A 79 2.59 -10.33 -10.84
N LEU A 80 1.90 -11.19 -10.08
CA LEU A 80 0.43 -11.31 -10.06
C LEU A 80 -0.21 -10.46 -8.95
#